data_AF-A0A6I5J0C6-F1
#
_entry.id   AF-A0A6I5J0C6-F1
#
_cell.length_a   1.000
_cell.length_b   1.000
_cell.length_c   1.000
_cell.angle_alpha   90.00
_cell.angle_beta   90.00
_cell.angle_gamma   90.00
#
_symmetry.space_group_name_H-M   'P 1'
#
loop_
_entity.id
_entity.type
_entity.pdbx_description
1 polymer ?
#
loop_
_entity_poly.entity_id
_entity_poly.type
_entity_poly.pdbx_seq_one_letter_code
_entity_poly.pdbx_strand_id
1 'polypeptide(L)' 'MERVPVSSSNLVSVGYDIDTMTLEVEFNSGIYQYYDVPEYVYDELMGAPSLGSYLHHNIKSSYLCARV' A
#
# COMPACT_ATOMS: atom_id res chain seq x y z
N MET A 1 -13.58 0.82 2.66
CA MET A 1 -12.47 0.21 1.92
C MET A 1 -12.64 -1.30 1.77
N GLU A 2 -12.59 -1.82 0.54
CA GLU A 2 -12.43 -3.26 0.26
C GLU A 2 -11.01 -3.49 -0.30
N ARG A 3 -10.24 -4.43 0.26
CA ARG A 3 -8.87 -4.70 -0.19
C ARG A 3 -8.90 -5.56 -1.44
N VAL A 4 -8.06 -5.22 -2.41
CA VAL A 4 -7.87 -6.01 -3.62
C VAL A 4 -6.71 -6.99 -3.38
N PRO A 5 -6.90 -8.31 -3.57
CA PRO A 5 -5.80 -9.26 -3.50
C PRO A 5 -4.82 -9.02 -4.65
N VAL A 6 -3.53 -9.00 -4.35
CA VAL A 6 -2.47 -8.71 -5.33
C VAL A 6 -1.52 -9.89 -5.46
N SER A 7 -1.00 -10.11 -6.66
CA SER A 7 0.03 -11.13 -6.90
C SER A 7 1.41 -10.54 -6.63
N SER A 8 1.90 -10.67 -5.40
CA SER A 8 3.23 -10.22 -5.01
C SER A 8 3.87 -11.21 -4.04
N SER A 9 5.20 -11.28 -4.01
CA SER A 9 5.92 -12.20 -3.11
C SER A 9 5.71 -11.86 -1.63
N ASN A 10 5.53 -10.58 -1.31
CA ASN A 10 5.44 -10.09 0.07
C ASN A 10 4.09 -9.45 0.44
N LEU A 11 3.29 -9.04 -0.56
CA LEU A 11 1.99 -8.41 -0.35
C LEU A 11 0.89 -9.42 -0.67
N VAL A 12 -0.12 -9.48 0.19
CA VAL A 12 -1.30 -10.34 0.08
C VAL A 12 -2.45 -9.57 -0.54
N SER A 13 -2.74 -8.38 0.01
CA SER A 13 -3.80 -7.51 -0.46
C SER A 13 -3.46 -6.04 -0.23
N VAL A 14 -4.07 -5.16 -1.01
CA VAL A 14 -3.88 -3.71 -0.91
C VAL A 14 -5.23 -3.02 -1.04
N GLY A 15 -5.49 -2.07 -0.16
CA GLY A 15 -6.63 -1.17 -0.23
C GLY A 15 -6.17 0.29 -0.13
N TYR A 16 -6.83 1.18 -0.87
CA TYR A 16 -6.74 2.62 -0.68
C TYR A 16 -8.06 3.34 -0.35
N ASP A 17 -8.13 4.03 0.77
CA ASP A 17 -9.29 4.78 1.22
C ASP A 17 -9.10 6.27 0.91
N ILE A 18 -9.90 6.79 -0.04
CA ILE A 18 -9.75 8.16 -0.54
C ILE A 18 -10.20 9.22 0.46
N ASP A 19 -11.22 8.91 1.28
CA ASP A 19 -11.77 9.83 2.28
C ASP A 19 -10.74 10.12 3.38
N THR A 20 -9.95 9.10 3.74
CA THR A 20 -8.91 9.20 4.78
C THR A 20 -7.48 9.26 4.22
N MET A 21 -7.31 9.27 2.90
CA MET A 21 -6.01 9.19 2.21
C MET A 21 -5.11 8.09 2.79
N THR A 22 -5.71 6.95 3.13
CA THR A 22 -5.04 5.86 3.84
C THR A 22 -4.85 4.67 2.92
N LEU A 23 -3.59 4.30 2.70
CA LEU A 23 -3.22 3.09 1.99
C LEU A 23 -3.00 1.96 2.99
N GLU A 24 -3.88 0.96 2.97
CA GLU A 24 -3.75 -0.26 3.76
C GLU A 24 -3.08 -1.35 2.91
N VAL A 25 -2.02 -1.94 3.44
CA VAL A 25 -1.25 -2.99 2.79
C VAL A 25 -1.14 -4.18 3.73
N GLU A 26 -1.67 -5.30 3.28
CA GLU A 26 -1.54 -6.57 3.97
C GLU A 26 -0.29 -7.29 3.47
N PHE A 27 0.67 -7.49 4.35
CA PHE A 27 1.84 -8.31 4.10
C PHE A 27 1.66 -9.69 4.73
N ASN A 28 2.46 -10.65 4.29
CA ASN A 28 2.53 -11.97 4.94
C ASN A 28 2.87 -11.88 6.44
N SER A 29 3.46 -10.77 6.89
CA SER A 29 3.86 -10.55 8.28
C SER A 29 2.87 -9.72 9.11
N GLY A 30 1.78 -9.21 8.52
CA GLY A 30 0.79 -8.36 9.18
C GLY A 30 0.33 -7.19 8.32
N ILE A 31 -0.59 -6.38 8.85
CA ILE A 31 -1.23 -5.27 8.13
C ILE A 31 -0.55 -3.95 8.51
N TYR A 32 -0.27 -3.13 7.51
CA TYR A 32 0.28 -1.79 7.68
C TYR A 32 -0.62 -0.77 7.01
N GLN A 33 -0.84 0.34 7.68
CA GLN A 33 -1.56 1.50 7.15
C GLN A 33 -0.57 2.64 6.94
N TYR A 34 -0.58 3.23 5.75
CA TYR A 34 0.16 4.42 5.39
C TYR A 34 -0.80 5.59 5.27
N TYR A 35 -0.52 6.68 5.97
CA TYR A 35 -1.37 7.87 6.01
C TYR A 35 -0.85 8.97 5.08
N ASP A 36 -1.73 9.90 4.71
CA ASP A 36 -1.45 11.01 3.80
C ASP A 36 -0.93 10.54 2.43
N VAL A 37 -1.36 9.36 1.98
CA VAL A 37 -0.97 8.81 0.67
C VAL A 37 -1.94 9.36 -0.38
N PRO A 38 -1.45 10.08 -1.41
CA PRO A 38 -2.31 10.56 -2.49
C PRO A 38 -2.81 9.41 -3.38
N GLU A 39 -3.97 9.59 -3.99
CA GLU A 39 -4.58 8.59 -4.89
C GLU A 39 -3.67 8.19 -6.05
N TYR A 40 -2.92 9.15 -6.63
CA TYR A 40 -2.00 8.85 -7.72
C TYR A 40 -0.90 7.85 -7.31
N VAL A 41 -0.47 7.86 -6.05
CA VAL A 41 0.55 6.91 -5.55
C VAL A 41 -0.02 5.50 -5.46
N TYR A 42 -1.31 5.37 -5.12
CA TYR A 42 -2.00 4.09 -5.15
C TYR A 42 -2.13 3.56 -6.58
N ASP A 43 -2.51 4.42 -7.53
CA ASP A 43 -2.61 4.05 -8.94
C ASP A 43 -1.25 3.59 -9.50
N GLU A 44 -0.18 4.34 -9.19
CA GLU A 44 1.19 3.96 -9.54
C GLU A 44 1.63 2.64 -8.87
N LEU A 45 1.25 2.40 -7.61
CA LEU A 45 1.53 1.15 -6.92
C LEU A 45 0.83 -0.03 -7.61
N MET A 46 -0.44 0.13 -8.00
CA MET A 46 -1.22 -0.90 -8.68
C MET A 46 -0.76 -1.16 -10.12
N GLY A 47 -0.25 -0.13 -10.80
CA GLY A 47 0.37 -0.25 -12.12
C GLY A 47 1.83 -0.73 -12.11
N ALA A 48 2.49 -0.77 -10.94
CA ALA A 48 3.90 -1.11 -10.85
C ALA A 48 4.16 -2.59 -11.17
N PRO A 49 5.25 -2.90 -11.91
CA PRO A 49 5.64 -4.28 -12.20
C PRO A 49 6.07 -5.07 -10.96
N SER A 50 6.42 -4.37 -9.87
CA SER A 50 6.75 -4.97 -8.58
C SER A 50 6.24 -4.08 -7.45
N LEU A 51 5.06 -4.43 -6.92
CA LEU A 51 4.40 -3.67 -5.85
C LEU A 51 5.30 -3.54 -4.62
N GLY A 52 6.01 -4.61 -4.25
CA GLY A 52 6.92 -4.58 -3.09
C GLY A 52 8.10 -3.64 -3.26
N SER A 53 8.70 -3.59 -4.47
CA SER A 53 9.80 -2.68 -4.76
C SER A 53 9.32 -1.22 -4.80
N TYR A 54 8.18 -0.97 -5.43
CA TYR A 54 7.57 0.37 -5.50
C TYR A 54 7.25 0.88 -4.09
N LEU A 55 6.59 0.07 -3.28
CA LEU A 55 6.25 0.42 -1.90
C LEU A 55 7.50 0.71 -1.07
N HIS A 56 8.57 -0.09 -1.22
CA HIS A 56 9.80 0.14 -0.47
C HIS A 56 10.48 1.47 -0.81
N HIS A 57 10.54 1.82 -2.10
CA HIS A 57 11.22 3.02 -2.56
C HIS A 57 10.39 4.30 -2.42
N ASN A 58 9.10 4.24 -2.77
CA ASN A 58 8.26 5.44 -2.90
C ASN A 58 7.40 5.70 -1.67
N ILE A 59 7.01 4.64 -0.94
CA ILE A 59 6.01 4.77 0.14
C ILE A 59 6.65 4.64 1.52
N LYS A 60 7.44 3.59 1.74
CA LYS A 60 7.95 3.19 3.06
C LYS A 60 8.77 4.27 3.77
N SER A 61 9.52 5.07 3.02
CA SER A 61 10.33 6.17 3.59
C SER A 61 9.66 7.53 3.50
N SER A 62 8.56 7.65 2.76
CA SER A 62 7.93 8.94 2.43
C SER A 62 6.70 9.22 3.27
N TYR A 63 5.99 8.17 3.71
CA TYR A 63 4.73 8.30 4.43
C TYR A 63 4.81 7.69 5.83
N LEU A 64 4.06 8.28 6.76
CA LEU A 64 3.90 7.74 8.09
C LEU A 64 3.14 6.43 8.01
N CYS A 65 3.68 5.40 8.67
CA CYS A 65 3.06 4.10 8.73
C CYS A 65 2.79 3.65 10.16
N ALA A 66 1.65 2.99 10.36
CA ALA A 66 1.32 2.26 11.58
C ALA A 66 1.06 0.80 11.25
N ARG A 67 1.45 -0.09 12.17
CA ARG A 67 1.09 -1.50 12.10
C ARG A 67 -0.23 -1.70 12.86
N VAL A 68 -1.16 -2.43 12.25
CA VAL A 68 -2.47 -2.80 12.82
C VAL A 68 -2.44 -4.25 13.28
#